data_AF-A0A7I8EYQ5-F1
#
_entry.id   AF-A0A7I8EYQ5-F1
#
_cell.length_a   1.000
_cell.length_b   1.000
_cell.length_c   1.000
_cell.angle_alpha   90.00
_cell.angle_beta   90.00
_cell.angle_gamma   90.00
#
_symmetry.space_group_name_H-M   'P 1'
#
loop_
_entity.id
_entity.type
_entity.pdbx_description
1 polymer ?
#
loop_
_entity_poly.entity_id
_entity_poly.type
_entity_poly.pdbx_seq_one_letter_code
_entity_poly.pdbx_strand_id
1 'polypeptide(L)'
;MLTQTRKDRASQTMSLYSRRKRHFSPLPLISLCITVLLIVSGTAVFVLSRAKSHAAAANPNCTLIVPANPLSAQGLATPYQLAAVDNNGPCNEANANQSAFVQGVIYDPANGTFSVYSPLVIDKGTQPAVQPTVPTLPANAVVGLWFGFNGTNLTLKGTQRNVLAQGNCVNGTSGSVFGQFAYCNASAFFTAANNGQAQGKFTIPPIGIANDGMSCMTSRDFGLIDQDQSDNVQTQYLANGQGQIAQFSAANQQQFANATAISNPSDNALLTHFVDPVLGCTPWQAPDLANNGAMVSALPLDEIQAAADQKAPIALVPLTDPMVLHNANQSLRKTNLYRLGVDQTQASSTNQASGTTYCQNFATTGLARLKLDQTLMQNAASPMPAAANSLFTFLAQRFNASYTNLNCQKLLHQPNPVTVQTDGNGVAIGATFGNGNNGNGNQGNGNQGNGNGKHGKHGKHGDTTNDATANGITTNGTPTNTTPTNTTPTNGTPTTNTTTTNGTNAGGGNQ
;
A
#
# COMPACT_ATOMS: atom_id res chain seq x y z
N MET A 1 48.82 53.37 83.94
CA MET A 1 48.47 53.49 82.51
C MET A 1 47.81 52.20 82.06
N LEU A 2 46.49 52.27 81.85
CA LEU A 2 45.58 51.43 81.05
C LEU A 2 45.89 49.93 80.86
N THR A 3 45.18 49.09 81.63
CA THR A 3 44.85 47.69 81.27
C THR A 3 43.51 47.25 81.89
N GLN A 4 42.66 46.66 81.03
CA GLN A 4 41.63 45.62 81.34
C GLN A 4 40.41 46.03 82.21
N THR A 5 39.18 45.50 82.11
CA THR A 5 38.57 44.34 81.41
C THR A 5 37.03 44.35 81.61
N ARG A 6 36.31 43.70 80.66
CA ARG A 6 35.09 42.86 80.78
C ARG A 6 33.84 43.35 81.55
N LYS A 7 32.65 43.25 80.93
CA LYS A 7 31.73 42.08 81.04
C LYS A 7 30.40 42.25 80.25
N ASP A 8 30.10 41.21 79.46
CA ASP A 8 28.86 40.46 79.25
C ASP A 8 27.46 41.12 79.22
N ARG A 9 26.71 40.86 78.13
CA ARG A 9 25.37 40.25 78.19
C ARG A 9 24.97 39.54 76.89
N ALA A 10 24.22 38.45 77.07
CA ALA A 10 23.95 37.36 76.14
C ALA A 10 22.58 37.42 75.45
N SER A 11 22.45 36.74 74.30
CA SER A 11 21.41 35.73 73.95
C SER A 11 21.55 35.37 72.45
N GLN A 12 21.95 34.13 72.11
CA GLN A 12 21.09 33.05 71.57
C GLN A 12 20.47 33.39 70.19
N THR A 13 20.48 32.61 69.11
CA THR A 13 20.88 31.22 68.81
C THR A 13 20.75 31.02 67.27
N MET A 14 21.56 30.11 66.70
CA MET A 14 21.33 29.32 65.47
C MET A 14 21.14 29.99 64.10
N SER A 15 22.04 29.67 63.15
CA SER A 15 21.73 28.95 61.89
C SER A 15 22.94 29.00 60.94
N LEU A 16 23.79 27.97 60.96
CA LEU A 16 23.93 26.92 59.94
C LEU A 16 24.51 27.39 58.58
N TYR A 17 25.82 27.18 58.48
CA TYR A 17 26.58 27.02 57.24
C TYR A 17 26.21 25.67 56.59
N SER A 18 25.71 25.66 55.35
CA SER A 18 25.71 24.43 54.54
C SER A 18 25.61 24.69 53.03
N ARG A 19 26.68 24.26 52.35
CA ARG A 19 26.80 23.75 50.96
C ARG A 19 25.84 24.31 49.90
N ARG A 20 26.45 25.02 48.94
CA ARG A 20 25.95 25.23 47.56
C ARG A 20 25.41 23.92 46.96
N LYS A 21 24.10 23.86 46.76
CA LYS A 21 23.45 22.90 45.85
C LYS A 21 23.52 23.45 44.43
N ARG A 22 24.10 22.68 43.51
CA ARG A 22 23.94 22.89 42.07
C ARG A 22 22.49 22.54 41.71
N HIS A 23 21.76 23.49 41.13
CA HIS A 23 20.42 23.25 40.59
C HIS A 23 20.55 22.36 39.34
N PHE A 24 20.04 21.13 39.41
CA PHE A 24 19.76 20.31 38.24
C PHE A 24 18.47 20.84 37.60
N SER A 25 18.57 21.32 36.37
CA SER A 25 17.42 21.67 35.54
C SER A 25 16.74 20.39 35.02
N PRO A 26 15.40 20.24 35.10
CA PRO A 26 14.70 19.04 34.65
C PRO A 26 14.43 19.04 33.13
N LEU A 27 15.05 19.94 32.36
CA LEU A 27 14.84 20.05 30.92
C LEU A 27 15.29 18.86 30.04
N PRO A 28 16.26 17.98 30.42
CA PRO A 28 16.61 16.84 29.57
C PRO A 28 15.69 15.62 29.76
N LEU A 29 14.84 15.58 30.80
CA LEU A 29 13.88 14.49 31.02
C LEU A 29 12.56 14.69 30.28
N ILE A 30 12.19 15.94 29.98
CA ILE A 30 11.01 16.27 29.17
C ILE A 30 11.24 15.89 27.69
N SER A 31 12.48 15.99 27.20
CA SER A 31 12.82 15.66 25.81
C SER A 31 12.87 14.15 25.53
N LEU A 32 13.01 13.29 26.55
CA LEU A 32 13.01 11.83 26.38
C LEU A 32 11.57 11.26 26.43
N CYS A 33 10.67 11.91 27.19
CA CYS A 33 9.25 11.52 27.25
C CYS A 33 8.49 11.88 25.96
N ILE A 34 8.89 12.94 25.25
CA ILE A 34 8.27 13.33 23.97
C ILE A 34 8.65 12.35 22.84
N THR A 35 9.84 11.76 22.84
CA THR A 35 10.24 10.77 21.81
C THR A 35 9.55 9.42 21.98
N VAL A 36 9.22 9.02 23.21
CA VAL A 36 8.47 7.76 23.47
C VAL A 36 6.97 7.93 23.21
N LEU A 37 6.41 9.14 23.41
CA LEU A 37 5.02 9.45 23.03
C LEU A 37 4.81 9.61 21.51
N LEU A 38 5.85 9.94 20.74
CA LEU A 38 5.79 10.02 19.27
C LEU A 38 5.84 8.66 18.56
N ILE A 39 6.33 7.62 19.23
CA ILE A 39 6.35 6.25 18.66
C ILE A 39 5.02 5.51 18.93
N VAL A 40 4.23 5.97 19.91
CA VAL A 40 2.91 5.39 20.24
C VAL A 40 1.76 6.17 19.56
N SER A 41 2.00 7.35 18.98
CA SER A 41 0.96 8.14 18.32
C SER A 41 0.77 7.85 16.83
N GLY A 42 1.75 7.22 16.16
CA GLY A 42 1.65 6.87 14.73
C GLY A 42 0.57 5.83 14.41
N THR A 43 0.15 5.02 15.39
CA THR A 43 -0.99 4.10 15.30
C THR A 43 -2.26 4.66 15.98
N ALA A 44 -2.14 5.70 16.81
CA ALA A 44 -3.26 6.26 17.57
C ALA A 44 -4.03 7.35 16.80
N VAL A 45 -3.53 7.88 15.68
CA VAL A 45 -4.27 8.89 14.88
C VAL A 45 -5.40 8.26 14.05
N PHE A 46 -5.47 6.92 13.96
CA PHE A 46 -6.67 6.19 13.50
C PHE A 46 -7.50 5.57 14.63
N VAL A 47 -7.21 5.89 15.90
CA VAL A 47 -8.06 5.52 17.03
C VAL A 47 -8.70 6.80 17.60
N LEU A 48 -9.90 7.09 17.11
CA LEU A 48 -10.81 8.06 17.73
C LEU A 48 -10.80 7.89 19.26
N SER A 49 -10.57 8.99 19.98
CA SER A 49 -10.81 9.08 21.41
C SER A 49 -12.32 9.00 21.68
N ARG A 50 -12.90 7.79 21.60
CA ARG A 50 -14.25 7.54 22.07
C ARG A 50 -14.25 7.61 23.60
N ALA A 51 -15.21 8.35 24.14
CA ALA A 51 -15.48 8.44 25.56
C ALA A 51 -15.47 7.05 26.21
N LYS A 52 -14.86 7.00 27.39
CA LYS A 52 -14.58 5.82 28.23
C LYS A 52 -15.70 4.78 28.24
N SER A 53 -15.58 3.78 27.37
CA SER A 53 -16.04 2.41 27.65
C SER A 53 -14.81 1.56 27.92
N HIS A 54 -14.74 0.91 29.08
CA HIS A 54 -13.67 -0.03 29.44
C HIS A 54 -13.80 -1.36 28.68
N ALA A 55 -14.07 -1.31 27.37
CA ALA A 55 -13.85 -2.48 26.53
C ALA A 55 -12.34 -2.69 26.41
N ALA A 56 -11.88 -3.93 26.56
CA ALA A 56 -10.50 -4.26 26.25
C ALA A 56 -10.18 -3.81 24.82
N ALA A 57 -9.02 -3.17 24.62
CA ALA A 57 -8.58 -2.78 23.28
C ALA A 57 -8.55 -4.03 22.39
N ALA A 58 -9.03 -3.89 21.16
CA ALA A 58 -9.02 -4.96 20.17
C ALA A 58 -7.56 -5.42 19.93
N ASN A 59 -7.32 -6.74 19.88
CA ASN A 59 -6.00 -7.28 19.55
C ASN A 59 -5.56 -6.77 18.17
N PRO A 60 -4.49 -5.96 18.08
CA PRO A 60 -4.05 -5.38 16.82
C PRO A 60 -3.21 -6.35 15.99
N ASN A 61 -2.86 -7.53 16.49
CA ASN A 61 -2.03 -8.49 15.80
C ASN A 61 -2.77 -9.81 15.63
N CYS A 62 -2.99 -10.22 14.38
CA CYS A 62 -3.74 -11.43 14.07
C CYS A 62 -2.98 -12.33 13.10
N THR A 63 -3.31 -13.61 13.12
CA THR A 63 -2.88 -14.60 12.14
C THR A 63 -4.03 -14.91 11.20
N LEU A 64 -3.77 -14.85 9.89
CA LEU A 64 -4.68 -15.40 8.90
C LEU A 64 -4.19 -16.79 8.47
N ILE A 65 -5.03 -17.79 8.70
CA ILE A 65 -4.76 -19.18 8.33
C ILE A 65 -5.23 -19.38 6.88
N VAL A 66 -4.25 -19.57 5.99
CA VAL A 66 -4.42 -19.81 4.55
C VAL A 66 -4.78 -21.29 4.31
N PRO A 67 -5.87 -21.58 3.58
CA PRO A 67 -6.30 -22.95 3.29
C PRO A 67 -5.33 -23.66 2.33
N ALA A 68 -5.44 -24.98 2.26
CA ALA A 68 -4.64 -25.76 1.30
C ALA A 68 -5.01 -25.38 -0.14
N ASN A 69 -4.02 -25.42 -1.04
CA ASN A 69 -4.18 -25.09 -2.46
C ASN A 69 -4.89 -23.73 -2.70
N PRO A 70 -4.41 -22.61 -2.09
CA PRO A 70 -5.15 -21.35 -2.04
C PRO A 70 -5.41 -20.72 -3.42
N LEU A 71 -4.67 -21.15 -4.46
CA LEU A 71 -4.81 -20.68 -5.84
C LEU A 71 -5.79 -21.52 -6.69
N SER A 72 -6.38 -22.57 -6.11
CA SER A 72 -7.38 -23.42 -6.79
C SER A 72 -8.81 -22.92 -6.54
N ALA A 73 -9.76 -23.32 -7.38
CA ALA A 73 -11.19 -23.01 -7.18
C ALA A 73 -11.68 -23.38 -5.77
N GLN A 74 -11.32 -24.58 -5.30
CA GLN A 74 -11.68 -25.03 -3.96
C GLN A 74 -10.97 -24.24 -2.86
N GLY A 75 -9.70 -23.90 -3.06
CA GLY A 75 -8.93 -23.08 -2.12
C GLY A 75 -9.51 -21.67 -1.97
N LEU A 76 -9.90 -21.04 -3.08
CA LEU A 76 -10.58 -19.74 -3.09
C LEU A 76 -11.88 -19.78 -2.28
N ALA A 77 -12.70 -20.81 -2.46
CA ALA A 77 -13.97 -20.95 -1.74
C ALA A 77 -13.85 -21.51 -0.32
N THR A 78 -12.67 -21.98 0.09
CA THR A 78 -12.45 -22.44 1.47
C THR A 78 -12.23 -21.21 2.36
N PRO A 79 -13.03 -21.01 3.43
CA PRO A 79 -12.84 -19.87 4.32
C PRO A 79 -11.45 -19.83 4.95
N TYR A 80 -10.82 -18.67 4.88
CA TYR A 80 -9.60 -18.34 5.59
C TYR A 80 -9.97 -18.07 7.05
N GLN A 81 -9.11 -18.46 7.98
CA GLN A 81 -9.45 -18.38 9.41
C GLN A 81 -8.60 -17.34 10.14
N LEU A 82 -9.23 -16.32 10.70
CA LEU A 82 -8.61 -15.33 11.56
C LEU A 82 -8.42 -15.88 12.98
N ALA A 83 -7.24 -15.70 13.54
CA ALA A 83 -6.91 -16.15 14.89
C ALA A 83 -5.98 -15.16 15.59
N ALA A 84 -6.02 -15.11 16.93
CA ALA A 84 -5.03 -14.36 17.71
C ALA A 84 -3.62 -14.95 17.56
N VAL A 85 -2.60 -14.08 17.54
CA VAL A 85 -1.17 -14.47 17.56
C VAL A 85 -0.64 -14.70 18.97
N ASP A 86 -1.29 -14.10 19.97
CA ASP A 86 -0.85 -13.99 21.35
C ASP A 86 -2.04 -14.01 22.33
N ASN A 87 -1.77 -13.75 23.61
CA ASN A 87 -2.80 -13.69 24.66
C ASN A 87 -3.40 -12.28 24.84
N ASN A 88 -3.18 -11.34 23.91
CA ASN A 88 -3.65 -9.95 24.02
C ASN A 88 -5.13 -9.79 23.59
N GLY A 89 -5.94 -10.84 23.75
CA GLY A 89 -7.34 -10.89 23.38
C GLY A 89 -7.61 -11.59 22.03
N PRO A 90 -8.88 -11.88 21.73
CA PRO A 90 -9.27 -12.55 20.50
C PRO A 90 -9.13 -11.63 19.27
N CYS A 91 -8.99 -12.25 18.11
CA CYS A 91 -9.23 -11.61 16.82
C CYS A 91 -10.62 -12.02 16.35
N ASN A 92 -11.47 -11.04 16.04
CA ASN A 92 -12.84 -11.28 15.59
C ASN A 92 -13.08 -10.56 14.27
N GLU A 93 -13.42 -11.31 13.23
CA GLU A 93 -13.60 -10.81 11.87
C GLU A 93 -14.78 -9.83 11.77
N ALA A 94 -15.81 -10.01 12.60
CA ALA A 94 -16.94 -9.08 12.69
C ALA A 94 -16.58 -7.74 13.36
N ASN A 95 -15.40 -7.62 13.99
CA ASN A 95 -14.90 -6.36 14.51
C ASN A 95 -14.14 -5.62 13.41
N ALA A 96 -14.72 -4.54 12.89
CA ALA A 96 -14.15 -3.76 11.80
C ALA A 96 -12.70 -3.25 12.06
N ASN A 97 -12.25 -3.15 13.31
CA ASN A 97 -10.86 -2.77 13.66
C ASN A 97 -9.87 -3.94 13.67
N GLN A 98 -10.34 -5.17 13.37
CA GLN A 98 -9.56 -6.41 13.34
C GLN A 98 -9.88 -7.27 12.11
N SER A 99 -10.76 -6.82 11.22
CA SER A 99 -11.14 -7.58 10.03
C SER A 99 -9.94 -7.76 9.09
N ALA A 100 -9.77 -8.98 8.59
CA ALA A 100 -8.80 -9.31 7.55
C ALA A 100 -9.55 -9.61 6.25
N PHE A 101 -8.96 -9.26 5.13
CA PHE A 101 -9.61 -9.30 3.83
C PHE A 101 -8.73 -10.04 2.83
N VAL A 102 -9.38 -10.75 1.91
CA VAL A 102 -8.70 -11.39 0.78
C VAL A 102 -9.36 -10.94 -0.51
N GLN A 103 -8.55 -10.53 -1.49
CA GLN A 103 -8.98 -10.27 -2.85
C GLN A 103 -8.20 -11.15 -3.81
N GLY A 104 -8.92 -11.98 -4.57
CA GLY A 104 -8.36 -12.80 -5.63
C GLY A 104 -8.67 -12.22 -6.99
N VAL A 105 -7.67 -12.20 -7.86
CA VAL A 105 -7.86 -11.86 -9.27
C VAL A 105 -7.33 -12.98 -10.14
N ILE A 106 -8.14 -13.34 -11.13
CA ILE A 106 -7.95 -14.47 -12.02
C ILE A 106 -7.72 -13.90 -13.41
N TYR A 107 -6.54 -14.16 -13.96
CA TYR A 107 -6.22 -13.85 -15.35
C TYR A 107 -6.33 -15.11 -16.20
N ASP A 108 -7.05 -15.03 -17.32
CA ASP A 108 -7.15 -16.07 -18.33
C ASP A 108 -6.19 -15.76 -19.50
N PRO A 109 -5.04 -16.45 -19.61
CA PRO A 109 -4.09 -16.19 -20.70
C PRO A 109 -4.61 -16.57 -22.09
N ALA A 110 -5.62 -17.44 -22.19
CA ALA A 110 -6.16 -17.85 -23.48
C ALA A 110 -6.92 -16.69 -24.13
N ASN A 111 -7.80 -16.05 -23.35
CA ASN A 111 -8.73 -15.02 -23.81
C ASN A 111 -8.33 -13.59 -23.44
N GLY A 112 -7.33 -13.40 -22.58
CA GLY A 112 -6.93 -12.07 -22.10
C GLY A 112 -7.92 -11.44 -21.12
N THR A 113 -8.79 -12.23 -20.49
CA THR A 113 -9.85 -11.72 -19.61
C THR A 113 -9.46 -11.80 -18.14
N PHE A 114 -10.08 -10.93 -17.33
CA PHE A 114 -9.91 -10.90 -15.89
C PHE A 114 -11.24 -11.23 -15.20
N SER A 115 -11.15 -11.86 -14.03
CA SER A 115 -12.26 -11.98 -13.08
C SER A 115 -11.77 -11.77 -11.67
N VAL A 116 -12.67 -11.35 -10.78
CA VAL A 116 -12.39 -11.16 -9.36
C VAL A 116 -13.11 -12.26 -8.58
N TYR A 117 -12.54 -12.65 -7.45
CA TYR A 117 -13.22 -13.44 -6.44
C TYR A 117 -12.78 -12.94 -5.08
N SER A 118 -13.67 -12.85 -4.10
CA SER A 118 -13.36 -12.37 -2.76
C SER A 118 -13.39 -13.54 -1.76
N PRO A 119 -12.30 -14.30 -1.55
CA PRO A 119 -12.28 -15.39 -0.56
C PRO A 119 -12.75 -14.90 0.79
N LEU A 120 -13.56 -15.71 1.49
CA LEU A 120 -14.16 -15.32 2.75
C LEU A 120 -13.18 -15.51 3.91
N VAL A 121 -13.13 -14.55 4.83
CA VAL A 121 -12.49 -14.71 6.13
C VAL A 121 -13.55 -14.95 7.21
N ILE A 122 -13.25 -15.85 8.14
CA ILE A 122 -14.08 -16.15 9.32
C ILE A 122 -13.20 -16.29 10.56
N ASP A 123 -13.79 -16.23 11.74
CA ASP A 123 -13.09 -16.56 12.98
C ASP A 123 -12.73 -18.05 13.04
N LYS A 124 -11.54 -18.36 13.53
CA LYS A 124 -11.05 -19.74 13.65
C LYS A 124 -12.04 -20.61 14.44
N GLY A 125 -12.46 -21.70 13.81
CA GLY A 125 -13.39 -22.67 14.39
C GLY A 125 -14.88 -22.31 14.28
N THR A 126 -15.22 -21.21 13.61
CA THR A 126 -16.62 -20.82 13.35
C THR A 126 -17.09 -21.31 11.97
N GLN A 127 -18.35 -21.02 11.64
CA GLN A 127 -18.94 -21.27 10.32
C GLN A 127 -19.36 -19.95 9.69
N PRO A 128 -19.21 -19.80 8.36
CA PRO A 128 -19.68 -18.62 7.67
C PRO A 128 -21.20 -18.51 7.75
N ALA A 129 -21.73 -17.29 7.62
CA ALA A 129 -23.17 -17.07 7.52
C ALA A 129 -23.75 -17.68 6.23
N VAL A 130 -22.97 -17.66 5.16
CA VAL A 130 -23.25 -18.33 3.87
C VAL A 130 -21.97 -19.00 3.39
N GLN A 131 -22.06 -20.27 2.99
CA GLN A 131 -20.91 -20.97 2.43
C GLN A 131 -20.48 -20.31 1.11
N PRO A 132 -19.18 -20.01 0.92
CA PRO A 132 -18.71 -19.42 -0.33
C PRO A 132 -19.00 -20.32 -1.53
N THR A 133 -19.40 -19.71 -2.64
CA THR A 133 -19.63 -20.44 -3.88
C THR A 133 -18.30 -20.78 -4.54
N VAL A 134 -18.09 -22.04 -4.91
CA VAL A 134 -16.87 -22.47 -5.62
C VAL A 134 -16.84 -21.81 -7.01
N PRO A 135 -15.85 -20.95 -7.32
CA PRO A 135 -15.77 -20.33 -8.63
C PRO A 135 -15.35 -21.34 -9.70
N THR A 136 -15.80 -21.14 -10.93
CA THR A 136 -15.26 -21.87 -12.08
C THR A 136 -14.04 -21.10 -12.61
N LEU A 137 -12.88 -21.74 -12.63
CA LEU A 137 -11.66 -21.15 -13.16
C LEU A 137 -11.43 -21.57 -14.61
N PRO A 138 -11.01 -20.65 -15.51
CA PRO A 138 -10.54 -21.02 -16.83
C PRO A 138 -9.36 -21.99 -16.76
N ALA A 139 -9.21 -22.82 -17.79
CA ALA A 139 -8.07 -23.72 -17.90
C ALA A 139 -6.77 -22.92 -17.96
N ASN A 140 -5.78 -23.29 -17.14
CA ASN A 140 -4.49 -22.60 -17.01
C ASN A 140 -4.59 -21.13 -16.55
N ALA A 141 -5.70 -20.75 -15.90
CA ALA A 141 -5.82 -19.43 -15.30
C ALA A 141 -4.71 -19.17 -14.27
N VAL A 142 -4.21 -17.94 -14.24
CA VAL A 142 -3.23 -17.49 -13.27
C VAL A 142 -3.96 -16.72 -12.17
N VAL A 143 -3.95 -17.24 -10.97
CA VAL A 143 -4.61 -16.64 -9.79
C VAL A 143 -3.58 -15.90 -8.95
N GLY A 144 -3.85 -14.63 -8.65
CA GLY A 144 -3.16 -13.87 -7.61
C GLY A 144 -4.08 -13.62 -6.42
N LEU A 145 -3.52 -13.57 -5.21
CA LEU A 145 -4.23 -13.18 -3.99
C LEU A 145 -3.51 -12.04 -3.30
N TRP A 146 -4.28 -11.08 -2.80
CA TRP A 146 -3.82 -9.98 -1.95
C TRP A 146 -4.60 -9.98 -0.65
N PHE A 147 -3.94 -9.53 0.41
CA PHE A 147 -4.47 -9.53 1.76
C PHE A 147 -4.39 -8.12 2.34
N GLY A 148 -5.47 -7.72 3.00
CA GLY A 148 -5.54 -6.47 3.76
C GLY A 148 -5.99 -6.74 5.18
N PHE A 149 -5.69 -5.83 6.10
CA PHE A 149 -6.03 -6.00 7.51
C PHE A 149 -6.23 -4.64 8.20
N ASN A 150 -7.30 -4.51 8.97
CA ASN A 150 -7.63 -3.25 9.63
C ASN A 150 -6.95 -3.06 10.99
N GLY A 151 -6.27 -4.10 11.49
CA GLY A 151 -5.42 -4.00 12.68
C GLY A 151 -4.01 -3.50 12.34
N THR A 152 -3.01 -3.87 13.14
CA THR A 152 -1.61 -3.47 12.92
C THR A 152 -0.81 -4.51 12.13
N ASN A 153 -0.78 -5.77 12.59
CA ASN A 153 0.00 -6.82 11.91
C ASN A 153 -0.85 -8.04 11.59
N LEU A 154 -0.88 -8.40 10.31
CA LEU A 154 -1.40 -9.66 9.82
C LEU A 154 -0.24 -10.61 9.52
N THR A 155 -0.18 -11.72 10.24
CA THR A 155 0.76 -12.81 9.95
C THR A 155 0.06 -13.91 9.16
N LEU A 156 0.59 -14.29 8.00
CA LEU A 156 0.08 -15.44 7.26
C LEU A 156 0.61 -16.75 7.86
N LYS A 157 -0.27 -17.74 7.97
CA LYS A 157 0.08 -19.11 8.37
C LYS A 157 -0.66 -20.10 7.47
N GLY A 158 0.03 -21.14 7.00
CA GLY A 158 -0.63 -22.23 6.29
C GLY A 158 -1.38 -23.18 7.23
N THR A 159 -2.48 -23.77 6.78
CA THR A 159 -3.08 -24.95 7.46
C THR A 159 -2.06 -26.09 7.61
N GLN A 160 -1.09 -26.17 6.69
CA GLN A 160 0.10 -27.02 6.77
C GLN A 160 1.36 -26.20 6.45
N ARG A 161 2.54 -26.73 6.80
CA ARG A 161 3.82 -25.99 6.71
C ARG A 161 4.17 -25.51 5.31
N ASN A 162 3.79 -26.25 4.28
CA ASN A 162 4.11 -25.98 2.87
C ASN A 162 3.07 -25.12 2.14
N VAL A 163 1.90 -24.85 2.75
CA VAL A 163 0.80 -24.13 2.06
C VAL A 163 1.21 -22.74 1.57
N LEU A 164 1.93 -21.98 2.41
CA LEU A 164 2.39 -20.65 2.01
C LEU A 164 3.40 -20.72 0.86
N ALA A 165 4.27 -21.74 0.85
CA ALA A 165 5.21 -21.96 -0.24
C ALA A 165 4.48 -22.38 -1.53
N GLN A 166 3.49 -23.27 -1.43
CA GLN A 166 2.66 -23.69 -2.57
C GLN A 166 1.85 -22.54 -3.18
N GLY A 167 1.38 -21.60 -2.35
CA GLY A 167 0.71 -20.39 -2.81
C GLY A 167 1.66 -19.29 -3.27
N ASN A 168 2.99 -19.46 -3.18
CA ASN A 168 3.97 -18.40 -3.40
C ASN A 168 3.66 -17.14 -2.56
N CYS A 169 3.32 -17.35 -1.29
CA CYS A 169 2.91 -16.29 -0.37
C CYS A 169 4.09 -15.52 0.18
N VAL A 170 3.97 -14.19 0.20
CA VAL A 170 4.93 -13.24 0.74
C VAL A 170 4.19 -12.31 1.68
N ASN A 171 4.66 -12.25 2.92
CA ASN A 171 4.09 -11.39 3.96
C ASN A 171 5.16 -10.49 4.58
N GLY A 172 6.34 -10.37 3.94
CA GLY A 172 7.44 -9.51 4.40
C GLY A 172 8.80 -10.21 4.31
N THR A 173 9.65 -9.93 5.31
CA THR A 173 10.95 -10.59 5.50
C THR A 173 10.93 -11.46 6.76
N SER A 174 11.92 -12.34 6.93
CA SER A 174 12.00 -13.16 8.14
C SER A 174 11.97 -12.29 9.40
N GLY A 175 11.01 -12.53 10.29
CA GLY A 175 10.83 -11.78 11.54
C GLY A 175 10.25 -10.37 11.38
N SER A 176 9.84 -9.96 10.17
CA SER A 176 9.24 -8.63 9.94
C SER A 176 8.24 -8.70 8.81
N VAL A 177 6.96 -8.78 9.19
CA VAL A 177 5.84 -8.75 8.24
C VAL A 177 5.66 -7.36 7.65
N PHE A 178 4.91 -7.23 6.54
CA PHE A 178 4.59 -5.91 5.99
C PHE A 178 3.67 -5.10 6.90
N GLY A 179 2.93 -5.73 7.82
CA GLY A 179 1.95 -5.05 8.66
C GLY A 179 0.57 -5.46 8.21
N GLN A 180 -0.17 -4.56 7.58
CA GLN A 180 -1.55 -4.78 7.11
C GLN A 180 -1.65 -5.54 5.77
N PHE A 181 -0.53 -5.67 5.04
CA PHE A 181 -0.48 -6.19 3.68
C PHE A 181 0.18 -7.58 3.58
N ALA A 182 -0.28 -8.39 2.63
CA ALA A 182 0.44 -9.55 2.12
C ALA A 182 -0.06 -9.92 0.72
N TYR A 183 0.59 -10.88 0.08
CA TYR A 183 0.10 -11.46 -1.17
C TYR A 183 0.52 -12.91 -1.36
N CYS A 184 -0.17 -13.63 -2.24
CA CYS A 184 0.23 -14.94 -2.77
C CYS A 184 0.20 -14.89 -4.30
N ASN A 185 1.28 -15.36 -4.93
CA ASN A 185 1.42 -15.50 -6.38
C ASN A 185 1.35 -14.20 -7.22
N ALA A 186 1.42 -13.02 -6.60
CA ALA A 186 1.35 -11.73 -7.29
C ALA A 186 2.39 -11.59 -8.43
N SER A 187 3.64 -12.00 -8.21
CA SER A 187 4.69 -11.90 -9.24
C SER A 187 4.37 -12.71 -10.51
N ALA A 188 3.86 -13.94 -10.35
CA ALA A 188 3.46 -14.77 -11.47
C ALA A 188 2.22 -14.20 -12.18
N PHE A 189 1.26 -13.68 -11.40
CA PHE A 189 0.07 -13.00 -11.91
C PHE A 189 0.44 -11.80 -12.79
N PHE A 190 1.20 -10.84 -12.27
CA PHE A 190 1.58 -9.63 -13.02
C PHE A 190 2.45 -9.97 -14.22
N THR A 191 3.36 -10.94 -14.11
CA THR A 191 4.15 -11.42 -15.26
C THR A 191 3.23 -11.95 -16.36
N ALA A 192 2.21 -12.76 -16.02
CA ALA A 192 1.27 -13.30 -16.99
C ALA A 192 0.41 -12.20 -17.63
N ALA A 193 -0.12 -11.27 -16.83
CA ALA A 193 -0.93 -10.16 -17.30
C ALA A 193 -0.12 -9.22 -18.23
N ASN A 194 1.09 -8.82 -17.82
CA ASN A 194 1.96 -7.93 -18.60
C ASN A 194 2.42 -8.59 -19.91
N ASN A 195 2.70 -9.90 -19.89
CA ASN A 195 2.95 -10.65 -21.12
C ASN A 195 1.72 -10.72 -22.03
N GLY A 196 0.54 -10.92 -21.46
CA GLY A 196 -0.72 -10.88 -22.19
C GLY A 196 -0.97 -9.54 -22.87
N GLN A 197 -0.76 -8.44 -22.15
CA GLN A 197 -0.84 -7.09 -22.69
C GLN A 197 0.17 -6.88 -23.83
N ALA A 198 1.44 -7.25 -23.62
CA ALA A 198 2.49 -7.12 -24.63
C ALA A 198 2.21 -7.96 -25.90
N GLN A 199 1.48 -9.07 -25.76
CA GLN A 199 1.01 -9.92 -26.86
C GLN A 199 -0.31 -9.44 -27.48
N GLY A 200 -0.89 -8.34 -27.00
CA GLY A 200 -2.16 -7.80 -27.50
C GLY A 200 -3.39 -8.65 -27.14
N LYS A 201 -3.31 -9.49 -26.09
CA LYS A 201 -4.44 -10.30 -25.61
C LYS A 201 -5.56 -9.47 -25.00
N PHE A 202 -5.20 -8.31 -24.44
CA PHE A 202 -6.15 -7.31 -23.94
C PHE A 202 -5.51 -5.93 -24.01
N THR A 203 -6.36 -4.92 -23.89
CA THR A 203 -5.94 -3.52 -23.76
C THR A 203 -6.29 -3.03 -22.38
N ILE A 204 -5.36 -2.31 -21.75
CA ILE A 204 -5.60 -1.63 -20.48
C ILE A 204 -6.58 -0.48 -20.74
N PRO A 205 -7.70 -0.37 -20.00
CA PRO A 205 -8.59 0.77 -20.15
C PRO A 205 -7.88 2.07 -19.80
N PRO A 206 -8.01 3.12 -20.61
CA PRO A 206 -7.34 4.39 -20.35
C PRO A 206 -7.89 5.04 -19.07
N ILE A 207 -7.01 5.64 -18.26
CA ILE A 207 -7.41 6.36 -17.04
C ILE A 207 -8.35 7.56 -17.31
N GLY A 208 -8.25 8.19 -18.48
CA GLY A 208 -9.09 9.33 -18.86
C GLY A 208 -8.63 10.68 -18.31
N ILE A 209 -9.48 11.69 -18.50
CA ILE A 209 -9.28 13.08 -18.05
C ILE A 209 -10.38 13.39 -17.03
N ALA A 210 -9.96 13.90 -15.88
CA ALA A 210 -10.83 14.29 -14.78
C ALA A 210 -11.53 15.63 -15.04
N ASN A 211 -12.59 15.90 -14.27
CA ASN A 211 -13.38 17.13 -14.33
C ASN A 211 -12.56 18.41 -14.02
N ASP A 212 -11.40 18.28 -13.40
CA ASP A 212 -10.44 19.37 -13.16
C ASP A 212 -9.54 19.68 -14.37
N GLY A 213 -9.63 18.88 -15.45
CA GLY A 213 -8.83 18.99 -16.67
C GLY A 213 -7.48 18.25 -16.62
N MET A 214 -7.15 17.60 -15.51
CA MET A 214 -5.93 16.79 -15.37
C MET A 214 -6.21 15.34 -15.77
N SER A 215 -5.16 14.53 -15.94
CA SER A 215 -5.34 13.06 -15.97
C SER A 215 -6.05 12.60 -14.69
N CYS A 216 -6.94 11.62 -14.84
CA CYS A 216 -7.50 10.91 -13.70
C CYS A 216 -6.39 10.35 -12.80
N MET A 217 -6.63 10.34 -11.49
CA MET A 217 -5.65 9.79 -10.54
C MET A 217 -5.50 8.27 -10.74
N THR A 218 -4.36 7.74 -10.31
CA THR A 218 -4.12 6.30 -10.22
C THR A 218 -3.65 5.95 -8.81
N SER A 219 -3.47 4.66 -8.51
CA SER A 219 -2.89 4.22 -7.23
C SER A 219 -1.45 4.70 -6.99
N ARG A 220 -0.83 5.34 -7.99
CA ARG A 220 0.55 5.88 -7.94
C ARG A 220 0.59 7.41 -8.08
N ASP A 221 -0.53 8.10 -7.87
CA ASP A 221 -0.61 9.56 -7.89
C ASP A 221 -0.43 10.16 -6.48
N PHE A 222 0.48 11.13 -6.34
CA PHE A 222 0.74 11.78 -5.04
C PHE A 222 -0.45 12.56 -4.45
N GLY A 223 -1.51 12.84 -5.22
CA GLY A 223 -2.75 13.43 -4.73
C GLY A 223 -3.70 12.44 -4.04
N LEU A 224 -3.50 11.14 -4.25
CA LEU A 224 -4.34 10.07 -3.68
C LEU A 224 -3.69 9.43 -2.45
N ILE A 225 -2.42 9.04 -2.59
CA ILE A 225 -1.75 8.11 -1.69
C ILE A 225 -1.60 8.65 -0.26
N ASP A 226 -1.54 7.73 0.71
CA ASP A 226 -1.10 8.04 2.07
C ASP A 226 0.37 7.64 2.35
N GLN A 227 0.65 7.27 3.60
CA GLN A 227 1.99 6.90 4.05
C GLN A 227 2.41 5.50 3.54
N ASP A 228 1.45 4.65 3.23
CA ASP A 228 1.56 3.24 2.87
C ASP A 228 0.78 3.07 1.56
N GLN A 229 1.39 3.40 0.42
CA GLN A 229 0.66 3.33 -0.86
C GLN A 229 0.49 1.88 -1.33
N SER A 230 -0.55 1.62 -2.12
CA SER A 230 -0.85 0.29 -2.68
C SER A 230 -1.03 -0.78 -1.58
N ASP A 231 -1.55 -0.41 -0.41
CA ASP A 231 -1.34 -1.16 0.83
C ASP A 231 -2.43 -2.11 1.28
N ASN A 232 -3.61 -2.11 0.68
CA ASN A 232 -4.60 -3.13 0.98
C ASN A 232 -5.61 -3.38 -0.15
N VAL A 233 -6.63 -4.20 0.10
CA VAL A 233 -7.58 -4.66 -0.91
C VAL A 233 -8.89 -3.86 -0.90
N GLN A 234 -9.74 -4.10 -1.90
CA GLN A 234 -11.07 -3.46 -1.99
C GLN A 234 -12.22 -4.38 -1.54
N THR A 235 -11.90 -5.58 -1.05
CA THR A 235 -12.89 -6.56 -0.60
C THR A 235 -13.74 -6.01 0.54
N GLN A 236 -15.04 -6.33 0.48
CA GLN A 236 -15.98 -6.12 1.56
C GLN A 236 -16.62 -7.45 1.97
N TYR A 237 -17.07 -7.54 3.22
CA TYR A 237 -17.89 -8.63 3.73
C TYR A 237 -19.14 -8.09 4.44
N LEU A 238 -20.07 -9.00 4.74
CA LEU A 238 -21.23 -8.73 5.58
C LEU A 238 -21.08 -9.46 6.91
N ALA A 239 -21.14 -8.73 8.02
CA ALA A 239 -21.18 -9.27 9.37
C ALA A 239 -22.63 -9.24 9.89
N ASN A 240 -23.19 -10.41 10.22
CA ASN A 240 -24.54 -10.49 10.80
C ASN A 240 -24.55 -10.23 12.31
N GLY A 241 -25.74 -10.15 12.92
CA GLY A 241 -25.88 -9.89 14.36
C GLY A 241 -25.32 -10.99 15.28
N GLN A 242 -24.99 -12.16 14.74
CA GLN A 242 -24.35 -13.27 15.43
C GLN A 242 -22.82 -13.26 15.28
N GLY A 243 -22.25 -12.27 14.59
CA GLY A 243 -20.82 -12.18 14.31
C GLY A 243 -20.33 -13.14 13.22
N GLN A 244 -21.24 -13.77 12.47
CA GLN A 244 -20.86 -14.60 11.32
C GLN A 244 -20.70 -13.73 10.07
N ILE A 245 -19.81 -14.16 9.18
CA ILE A 245 -19.40 -13.42 8.00
C ILE A 245 -19.94 -14.08 6.73
N ALA A 246 -20.40 -13.27 5.78
CA ALA A 246 -20.73 -13.67 4.40
C ALA A 246 -19.98 -12.81 3.39
N GLN A 247 -19.76 -13.36 2.18
CA GLN A 247 -19.24 -12.58 1.06
C GLN A 247 -20.20 -11.42 0.74
N PHE A 248 -19.66 -10.26 0.37
CA PHE A 248 -20.48 -9.13 -0.05
C PHE A 248 -21.02 -9.37 -1.47
N SER A 249 -22.29 -9.76 -1.56
CA SER A 249 -22.99 -10.01 -2.83
C SER A 249 -24.42 -9.46 -2.77
N ALA A 250 -25.06 -9.24 -3.92
CA ALA A 250 -26.44 -8.78 -3.96
C ALA A 250 -27.39 -9.79 -3.27
N ALA A 251 -27.15 -11.09 -3.48
CA ALA A 251 -27.92 -12.15 -2.84
C ALA A 251 -27.77 -12.13 -1.30
N ASN A 252 -26.54 -12.00 -0.80
CA ASN A 252 -26.29 -11.98 0.64
C ASN A 252 -26.80 -10.69 1.29
N GLN A 253 -26.70 -9.54 0.61
CA GLN A 253 -27.29 -8.29 1.10
C GLN A 253 -28.81 -8.39 1.25
N GLN A 254 -29.49 -9.04 0.30
CA GLN A 254 -30.94 -9.29 0.39
C GLN A 254 -31.28 -10.26 1.52
N GLN A 255 -30.49 -11.33 1.69
CA GLN A 255 -30.69 -12.32 2.75
C GLN A 255 -30.43 -11.75 4.15
N PHE A 256 -29.48 -10.85 4.29
CA PHE A 256 -29.08 -10.23 5.56
C PHE A 256 -29.26 -8.71 5.54
N ALA A 257 -30.50 -8.24 5.39
CA ALA A 257 -30.83 -6.81 5.30
C ALA A 257 -30.31 -5.94 6.47
N ASN A 258 -30.03 -6.54 7.63
CA ASN A 258 -29.50 -5.86 8.83
C ASN A 258 -28.01 -6.16 9.08
N ALA A 259 -27.31 -6.85 8.17
CA ALA A 259 -25.89 -7.07 8.31
C ALA A 259 -25.10 -5.76 8.12
N THR A 260 -24.00 -5.65 8.84
CA THR A 260 -23.07 -4.54 8.70
C THR A 260 -22.07 -4.88 7.61
N ALA A 261 -21.90 -3.98 6.63
CA ALA A 261 -20.78 -4.08 5.70
C ALA A 261 -19.48 -3.74 6.45
N ILE A 262 -18.51 -4.63 6.36
CA ILE A 262 -17.14 -4.40 6.82
C ILE A 262 -16.24 -4.29 5.60
N SER A 263 -15.35 -3.32 5.60
CA SER A 263 -14.52 -2.96 4.46
C SER A 263 -13.09 -2.72 4.90
N ASN A 264 -12.19 -2.89 3.95
CA ASN A 264 -10.79 -2.58 4.13
C ASN A 264 -10.48 -1.17 3.62
N PRO A 265 -10.01 -0.24 4.46
CA PRO A 265 -9.74 1.13 4.05
C PRO A 265 -8.39 1.20 3.32
N SER A 266 -8.41 0.93 2.00
CA SER A 266 -7.23 0.99 1.13
C SER A 266 -7.18 2.25 0.26
N ASP A 267 -6.00 2.64 -0.20
CA ASP A 267 -5.83 3.66 -1.26
C ASP A 267 -6.59 3.29 -2.54
N ASN A 268 -6.62 1.99 -2.88
CA ASN A 268 -7.36 1.47 -4.02
C ASN A 268 -8.87 1.66 -3.86
N ALA A 269 -9.44 1.37 -2.68
CA ALA A 269 -10.86 1.61 -2.42
C ALA A 269 -11.18 3.11 -2.34
N LEU A 270 -10.27 3.92 -1.80
CA LEU A 270 -10.39 5.38 -1.79
C LEU A 270 -10.46 5.92 -3.23
N LEU A 271 -9.59 5.44 -4.11
CA LEU A 271 -9.57 5.81 -5.52
C LEU A 271 -10.90 5.48 -6.19
N THR A 272 -11.27 4.20 -6.20
CA THR A 272 -12.35 3.70 -7.07
C THR A 272 -13.75 4.02 -6.54
N HIS A 273 -13.92 4.15 -5.22
CA HIS A 273 -15.24 4.38 -4.62
C HIS A 273 -15.52 5.85 -4.26
N PHE A 274 -14.48 6.68 -4.13
CA PHE A 274 -14.65 8.07 -3.66
C PHE A 274 -14.01 9.11 -4.56
N VAL A 275 -12.76 8.92 -4.98
CA VAL A 275 -12.05 9.93 -5.79
C VAL A 275 -12.54 9.90 -7.24
N ASP A 276 -12.54 8.74 -7.88
CA ASP A 276 -12.92 8.61 -9.29
C ASP A 276 -14.35 9.11 -9.56
N PRO A 277 -15.38 8.76 -8.76
CA PRO A 277 -16.73 9.28 -8.97
C PRO A 277 -16.82 10.82 -8.90
N VAL A 278 -16.05 11.45 -8.02
CA VAL A 278 -16.04 12.92 -7.86
C VAL A 278 -15.32 13.59 -9.04
N LEU A 279 -14.24 12.97 -9.52
CA LEU A 279 -13.47 13.45 -10.65
C LEU A 279 -14.10 13.11 -12.01
N GLY A 280 -15.18 12.31 -12.06
CA GLY A 280 -15.78 11.83 -13.31
C GLY A 280 -14.93 10.77 -14.02
N CYS A 281 -14.03 10.12 -13.29
CA CYS A 281 -13.16 9.06 -13.77
C CYS A 281 -13.85 7.70 -13.67
N THR A 282 -13.43 6.75 -14.52
CA THR A 282 -13.99 5.40 -14.53
C THR A 282 -12.91 4.40 -14.13
N PRO A 283 -13.09 3.70 -12.99
CA PRO A 283 -12.11 2.71 -12.57
C PRO A 283 -12.15 1.47 -13.48
N TRP A 284 -11.03 0.77 -13.60
CA TRP A 284 -11.03 -0.53 -14.27
C TRP A 284 -11.72 -1.57 -13.38
N GLN A 285 -12.66 -2.31 -13.97
CA GLN A 285 -13.43 -3.36 -13.31
C GLN A 285 -13.38 -4.68 -14.06
N ALA A 286 -13.59 -5.76 -13.31
CA ALA A 286 -13.77 -7.12 -13.83
C ALA A 286 -14.95 -7.82 -13.12
N PRO A 287 -15.57 -8.84 -13.73
CA PRO A 287 -16.68 -9.57 -13.13
C PRO A 287 -16.26 -10.31 -11.85
N ASP A 288 -17.02 -10.13 -10.77
CA ASP A 288 -16.89 -10.86 -9.51
C ASP A 288 -17.62 -12.20 -9.55
N LEU A 289 -16.85 -13.28 -9.50
CA LEU A 289 -17.34 -14.65 -9.51
C LEU A 289 -18.10 -15.01 -8.22
N ALA A 290 -17.93 -14.25 -7.13
CA ALA A 290 -18.70 -14.40 -5.90
C ALA A 290 -20.05 -13.65 -5.92
N ASN A 291 -20.25 -12.76 -6.90
CA ASN A 291 -21.42 -11.88 -6.98
C ASN A 291 -22.04 -11.89 -8.39
N ASN A 292 -22.22 -13.09 -8.96
CA ASN A 292 -22.89 -13.30 -10.24
C ASN A 292 -22.36 -12.42 -11.40
N GLY A 293 -21.05 -12.18 -11.42
CA GLY A 293 -20.39 -11.38 -12.45
C GLY A 293 -20.59 -9.87 -12.33
N ALA A 294 -21.08 -9.38 -11.19
CA ALA A 294 -21.11 -7.94 -10.92
C ALA A 294 -19.71 -7.33 -11.11
N MET A 295 -19.63 -6.19 -11.79
CA MET A 295 -18.35 -5.54 -12.07
C MET A 295 -17.81 -4.87 -10.82
N VAL A 296 -16.57 -5.21 -10.45
CA VAL A 296 -15.87 -4.65 -9.29
C VAL A 296 -14.44 -4.30 -9.65
N SER A 297 -13.89 -3.31 -8.96
CA SER A 297 -12.46 -2.97 -9.03
C SER A 297 -11.65 -3.86 -8.11
N ALA A 298 -10.35 -3.97 -8.38
CA ALA A 298 -9.44 -4.76 -7.57
C ALA A 298 -8.03 -4.15 -7.60
N LEU A 299 -7.30 -4.28 -6.49
CA LEU A 299 -5.94 -3.75 -6.35
C LEU A 299 -5.05 -4.03 -7.57
N PRO A 300 -4.92 -5.28 -8.07
CA PRO A 300 -4.01 -5.52 -9.19
C PRO A 300 -4.49 -4.93 -10.52
N LEU A 301 -5.79 -4.67 -10.70
CA LEU A 301 -6.28 -3.97 -11.89
C LEU A 301 -5.84 -2.51 -11.85
N ASP A 302 -6.01 -1.85 -10.70
CA ASP A 302 -5.58 -0.47 -10.50
C ASP A 302 -4.06 -0.35 -10.67
N GLU A 303 -3.27 -1.32 -10.15
CA GLU A 303 -1.81 -1.31 -10.27
C GLU A 303 -1.34 -1.51 -11.72
N ILE A 304 -1.97 -2.39 -12.49
CA ILE A 304 -1.66 -2.54 -13.93
C ILE A 304 -2.01 -1.24 -14.68
N GLN A 305 -3.14 -0.62 -14.38
CA GLN A 305 -3.54 0.64 -14.99
C GLN A 305 -2.56 1.77 -14.63
N ALA A 306 -2.17 1.88 -13.36
CA ALA A 306 -1.19 2.84 -12.89
C ALA A 306 0.20 2.61 -13.53
N ALA A 307 0.63 1.35 -13.68
CA ALA A 307 1.90 1.01 -14.33
C ALA A 307 1.94 1.44 -15.80
N ALA A 308 0.81 1.37 -16.52
CA ALA A 308 0.74 1.78 -17.91
C ALA A 308 0.65 3.31 -18.08
N ASP A 309 -0.21 3.96 -17.29
CA ASP A 309 -0.65 5.31 -17.61
C ASP A 309 -0.08 6.41 -16.70
N GLN A 310 0.28 6.13 -15.45
CA GLN A 310 0.81 7.16 -14.53
C GLN A 310 2.09 7.77 -15.08
N LYS A 311 2.16 9.11 -15.04
CA LYS A 311 3.35 9.87 -15.46
C LYS A 311 4.14 10.37 -14.27
N ALA A 312 5.41 10.71 -14.51
CA ALA A 312 6.31 11.21 -13.49
C ALA A 312 5.79 12.56 -12.90
N PRO A 313 5.94 12.77 -11.58
CA PRO A 313 6.54 11.85 -10.61
C PRO A 313 5.58 10.71 -10.25
N ILE A 314 6.09 9.46 -10.34
CA ILE A 314 5.33 8.25 -10.02
C ILE A 314 5.58 7.91 -8.56
N ALA A 315 4.52 7.76 -7.78
CA ALA A 315 4.64 7.32 -6.41
C ALA A 315 4.93 5.81 -6.40
N LEU A 316 6.09 5.45 -5.85
CA LEU A 316 6.51 4.06 -5.63
C LEU A 316 6.95 3.94 -4.17
N VAL A 317 6.69 2.78 -3.56
CA VAL A 317 6.92 2.53 -2.12
C VAL A 317 8.35 2.93 -1.73
N PRO A 318 8.55 3.96 -0.89
CA PRO A 318 9.87 4.44 -0.51
C PRO A 318 10.50 3.56 0.59
N LEU A 319 11.80 3.70 0.83
CA LEU A 319 12.48 3.02 1.95
C LEU A 319 12.00 3.43 3.34
N THR A 320 11.32 4.58 3.44
CA THR A 320 10.83 5.17 4.69
C THR A 320 9.39 4.80 5.00
N ASP A 321 8.73 4.07 4.10
CA ASP A 321 7.38 3.57 4.29
C ASP A 321 7.36 2.59 5.50
N PRO A 322 6.49 2.83 6.50
CA PRO A 322 6.38 2.02 7.70
C PRO A 322 6.22 0.51 7.45
N MET A 323 5.51 0.13 6.40
CA MET A 323 5.24 -1.27 6.04
C MET A 323 6.49 -1.99 5.53
N VAL A 324 7.50 -1.26 5.06
CA VAL A 324 8.76 -1.82 4.55
C VAL A 324 9.97 -1.58 5.45
N LEU A 325 9.77 -0.99 6.63
CA LEU A 325 10.80 -0.96 7.68
C LEU A 325 10.98 -2.35 8.30
N HIS A 326 12.23 -2.70 8.62
CA HIS A 326 12.59 -3.88 9.39
C HIS A 326 13.14 -3.41 10.75
N ASN A 327 12.38 -3.62 11.82
CA ASN A 327 12.72 -3.10 13.16
C ASN A 327 13.05 -1.60 13.13
N ALA A 328 12.19 -0.80 12.51
CA ALA A 328 12.36 0.65 12.28
C ALA A 328 13.57 1.07 11.42
N ASN A 329 14.28 0.12 10.80
CA ASN A 329 15.38 0.40 9.87
C ASN A 329 14.94 0.21 8.42
N GLN A 330 15.49 1.02 7.51
CA GLN A 330 15.26 0.89 6.07
C GLN A 330 15.74 -0.48 5.57
N SER A 331 14.96 -1.11 4.68
CA SER A 331 15.31 -2.41 4.11
C SER A 331 14.96 -2.48 2.62
N LEU A 332 15.97 -2.29 1.76
CA LEU A 332 15.79 -2.38 0.31
C LEU A 332 15.20 -3.73 -0.11
N ARG A 333 15.57 -4.81 0.57
CA ARG A 333 14.98 -6.14 0.33
C ARG A 333 13.49 -6.16 0.63
N LYS A 334 13.05 -5.61 1.77
CA LYS A 334 11.62 -5.58 2.15
C LYS A 334 10.84 -4.67 1.21
N THR A 335 11.38 -3.49 0.88
CA THR A 335 10.81 -2.56 -0.11
C THR A 335 10.62 -3.23 -1.47
N ASN A 336 11.63 -3.92 -1.99
CA ASN A 336 11.54 -4.59 -3.29
C ASN A 336 10.60 -5.79 -3.30
N LEU A 337 10.42 -6.48 -2.17
CA LEU A 337 9.39 -7.52 -2.05
C LEU A 337 8.00 -6.89 -2.07
N TYR A 338 7.80 -5.79 -1.35
CA TYR A 338 6.52 -5.08 -1.37
C TYR A 338 6.20 -4.59 -2.79
N ARG A 339 7.11 -3.86 -3.43
CA ARG A 339 6.95 -3.34 -4.81
C ARG A 339 6.60 -4.44 -5.81
N LEU A 340 7.25 -5.59 -5.71
CA LEU A 340 6.94 -6.75 -6.55
C LEU A 340 5.51 -7.27 -6.35
N GLY A 341 4.98 -7.17 -5.13
CA GLY A 341 3.62 -7.55 -4.79
C GLY A 341 2.52 -6.67 -5.39
N VAL A 342 2.88 -5.50 -5.92
CA VAL A 342 1.96 -4.47 -6.45
C VAL A 342 2.41 -3.96 -7.83
N ASP A 343 3.15 -4.76 -8.58
CA ASP A 343 3.66 -4.45 -9.93
C ASP A 343 4.45 -3.13 -10.05
N GLN A 344 5.11 -2.72 -8.97
CA GLN A 344 5.99 -1.56 -8.97
C GLN A 344 7.42 -1.96 -9.35
N THR A 345 8.11 -1.10 -10.08
CA THR A 345 9.52 -1.32 -10.44
C THR A 345 10.40 -1.38 -9.19
N GLN A 346 11.15 -2.47 -9.06
CA GLN A 346 12.10 -2.67 -7.97
C GLN A 346 13.27 -1.68 -8.06
N ALA A 347 13.73 -1.20 -6.90
CA ALA A 347 14.88 -0.31 -6.82
C ALA A 347 16.19 -1.12 -6.75
N SER A 348 17.18 -0.78 -7.57
CA SER A 348 18.51 -1.41 -7.53
C SER A 348 19.41 -0.83 -6.43
N SER A 349 19.05 0.31 -5.86
CA SER A 349 19.80 1.00 -4.80
C SER A 349 18.87 1.81 -3.91
N THR A 350 19.39 2.25 -2.76
CA THR A 350 18.63 3.09 -1.83
C THR A 350 18.25 4.45 -2.41
N ASN A 351 19.08 5.00 -3.30
CA ASN A 351 18.79 6.26 -3.98
C ASN A 351 17.53 6.19 -4.85
N GLN A 352 17.28 5.03 -5.49
CA GLN A 352 16.09 4.81 -6.33
C GLN A 352 14.80 4.59 -5.53
N ALA A 353 14.91 4.36 -4.21
CA ALA A 353 13.78 4.28 -3.28
C ALA A 353 13.90 5.32 -2.16
N SER A 354 14.49 6.49 -2.48
CA SER A 354 14.77 7.57 -1.54
C SER A 354 13.49 8.14 -0.93
N GLY A 355 13.37 8.06 0.40
CA GLY A 355 12.30 8.72 1.15
C GLY A 355 12.34 10.24 1.02
N THR A 356 13.52 10.85 0.89
CA THR A 356 13.65 12.29 0.68
C THR A 356 13.03 12.71 -0.66
N THR A 357 13.34 11.99 -1.74
CA THR A 357 12.77 12.26 -3.07
C THR A 357 11.27 12.04 -3.08
N TYR A 358 10.80 10.99 -2.41
CA TYR A 358 9.38 10.74 -2.24
C TYR A 358 8.67 11.89 -1.51
N CYS A 359 9.19 12.32 -0.36
CA CYS A 359 8.66 13.44 0.41
C CYS A 359 8.67 14.76 -0.39
N GLN A 360 9.69 15.01 -1.20
CA GLN A 360 9.73 16.18 -2.10
C GLN A 360 8.57 16.15 -3.09
N ASN A 361 8.32 15.01 -3.75
CA ASN A 361 7.21 14.87 -4.69
C ASN A 361 5.85 14.94 -3.98
N PHE A 362 5.73 14.33 -2.80
CA PHE A 362 4.51 14.41 -1.99
C PHE A 362 4.18 15.86 -1.61
N ALA A 363 5.17 16.61 -1.11
CA ALA A 363 5.01 18.00 -0.71
C ALA A 363 4.72 18.97 -1.86
N THR A 364 5.22 18.67 -3.06
CA THR A 364 5.08 19.54 -4.24
C THR A 364 3.90 19.15 -5.11
N THR A 365 3.86 17.89 -5.56
CA THR A 365 2.86 17.37 -6.49
C THR A 365 1.57 17.03 -5.76
N GLY A 366 1.66 16.28 -4.65
CA GLY A 366 0.48 15.90 -3.86
C GLY A 366 -0.28 17.10 -3.30
N LEU A 367 0.45 18.07 -2.73
CA LEU A 367 -0.15 19.30 -2.23
C LEU A 367 -0.81 20.15 -3.34
N ALA A 368 -0.19 20.22 -4.52
CA ALA A 368 -0.76 20.94 -5.66
C ALA A 368 -2.06 20.27 -6.12
N ARG A 369 -2.08 18.94 -6.19
CA ARG A 369 -3.27 18.18 -6.58
C ARG A 369 -4.41 18.33 -5.56
N LEU A 370 -4.12 18.19 -4.27
CA LEU A 370 -5.10 18.41 -3.19
C LEU A 370 -5.73 19.81 -3.22
N LYS A 371 -4.96 20.84 -3.57
CA LYS A 371 -5.47 22.22 -3.74
C LYS A 371 -6.35 22.38 -4.96
N LEU A 372 -5.96 21.77 -6.08
CA LEU A 372 -6.72 21.83 -7.33
C LEU A 372 -8.12 21.23 -7.16
N ASP A 373 -8.19 20.05 -6.54
CA ASP A 373 -9.44 19.30 -6.39
C ASP A 373 -10.30 19.74 -5.20
N GLN A 374 -9.86 20.74 -4.42
CA GLN A 374 -10.54 21.18 -3.20
C GLN A 374 -12.03 21.45 -3.44
N THR A 375 -12.39 22.23 -4.46
CA THR A 375 -13.80 22.58 -4.72
C THR A 375 -14.65 21.38 -5.11
N LEU A 376 -14.09 20.44 -5.89
CA LEU A 376 -14.80 19.22 -6.29
C LEU A 376 -15.03 18.31 -5.07
N MET A 377 -13.99 18.11 -4.26
CA MET A 377 -14.00 17.16 -3.15
C MET A 377 -14.65 17.72 -1.87
N GLN A 378 -14.74 19.04 -1.70
CA GLN A 378 -15.37 19.66 -0.54
C GLN A 378 -16.86 19.35 -0.43
N ASN A 379 -17.51 19.11 -1.57
CA ASN A 379 -18.94 18.80 -1.66
C ASN A 379 -19.23 17.28 -1.65
N ALA A 380 -18.19 16.45 -1.66
CA ALA A 380 -18.32 15.01 -1.66
C ALA A 380 -18.29 14.43 -0.24
N ALA A 381 -19.03 13.34 -0.04
CA ALA A 381 -19.08 12.64 1.24
C ALA A 381 -17.70 12.09 1.62
N SER A 382 -17.37 12.16 2.92
CA SER A 382 -16.17 11.53 3.45
C SER A 382 -16.30 10.00 3.46
N PRO A 383 -15.23 9.25 3.11
CA PRO A 383 -15.15 7.81 3.34
C PRO A 383 -15.30 7.41 4.81
N MET A 384 -14.91 8.32 5.72
CA MET A 384 -14.99 8.12 7.16
C MET A 384 -15.58 9.37 7.83
N PRO A 385 -16.91 9.48 7.92
CA PRO A 385 -17.60 10.66 8.48
C PRO A 385 -17.20 10.99 9.93
N ALA A 386 -16.79 9.97 10.69
CA ALA A 386 -16.30 10.14 12.05
C ALA A 386 -14.89 10.76 12.13
N ALA A 387 -14.13 10.77 11.04
CA ALA A 387 -12.80 11.36 10.97
C ALA A 387 -12.81 12.70 10.22
N ALA A 388 -13.61 12.83 9.17
CA ALA A 388 -13.68 14.03 8.34
C ALA A 388 -15.09 14.23 7.79
N ASN A 389 -15.51 15.48 7.59
CA ASN A 389 -16.87 15.80 7.11
C ASN A 389 -17.03 15.84 5.58
N SER A 390 -15.94 15.78 4.81
CA SER A 390 -15.94 15.78 3.34
C SER A 390 -14.76 14.95 2.82
N LEU A 391 -14.80 14.57 1.54
CA LEU A 391 -13.66 13.91 0.90
C LEU A 391 -12.41 14.81 0.91
N PHE A 392 -12.58 16.13 0.71
CA PHE A 392 -11.45 17.07 0.80
C PHE A 392 -10.79 17.06 2.18
N THR A 393 -11.59 17.20 3.24
CA THR A 393 -11.05 17.23 4.62
C THR A 393 -10.45 15.89 5.02
N PHE A 394 -10.97 14.79 4.48
CA PHE A 394 -10.40 13.45 4.63
C PHE A 394 -9.01 13.34 3.97
N LEU A 395 -8.88 13.76 2.71
CA LEU A 395 -7.59 13.74 1.99
C LEU A 395 -6.58 14.73 2.60
N ALA A 396 -7.02 15.89 3.07
CA ALA A 396 -6.16 16.83 3.77
C ALA A 396 -5.65 16.27 5.11
N GLN A 397 -6.50 15.55 5.85
CA GLN A 397 -6.10 14.84 7.06
C GLN A 397 -5.12 13.71 6.76
N ARG A 398 -5.36 12.92 5.71
CA ARG A 398 -4.42 11.89 5.23
C ARG A 398 -3.08 12.49 4.88
N PHE A 399 -3.04 13.54 4.05
CA PHE A 399 -1.81 14.23 3.72
C PHE A 399 -1.04 14.66 4.98
N ASN A 400 -1.72 15.30 5.93
CA ASN A 400 -1.11 15.78 7.16
C ASN A 400 -0.49 14.62 7.97
N ALA A 401 -1.21 13.51 8.14
CA ALA A 401 -0.71 12.33 8.83
C ALA A 401 0.47 11.69 8.10
N SER A 402 0.35 11.46 6.79
CA SER A 402 1.38 10.83 5.96
C SER A 402 2.68 11.60 5.94
N TYR A 403 2.63 12.93 5.87
CA TYR A 403 3.83 13.77 5.92
C TYR A 403 4.62 13.50 7.22
N THR A 404 3.92 13.28 8.34
CA THR A 404 4.52 12.93 9.63
C THR A 404 5.01 11.49 9.66
N ASN A 405 4.21 10.52 9.22
CA ASN A 405 4.51 9.10 9.32
C ASN A 405 5.65 8.67 8.37
N LEU A 406 5.77 9.34 7.22
CA LEU A 406 6.93 9.22 6.31
C LEU A 406 8.16 10.03 6.78
N ASN A 407 8.05 10.74 7.91
CA ASN A 407 9.10 11.56 8.49
C ASN A 407 9.59 12.69 7.55
N CYS A 408 8.70 13.22 6.71
CA CYS A 408 9.04 14.24 5.72
C CYS A 408 9.53 15.54 6.37
N GLN A 409 9.06 15.88 7.58
CA GLN A 409 9.55 17.06 8.31
C GLN A 409 11.07 17.01 8.48
N LYS A 410 11.58 15.85 8.89
CA LYS A 410 13.01 15.65 9.17
C LYS A 410 13.80 15.50 7.87
N LEU A 411 13.25 14.78 6.89
CA LEU A 411 13.92 14.52 5.61
C LEU A 411 14.06 15.77 4.74
N LEU A 412 13.07 16.69 4.81
CA LEU A 412 13.05 17.92 4.04
C LEU A 412 13.52 19.14 4.82
N HIS A 413 13.63 19.05 6.15
CA HIS A 413 13.80 20.18 7.05
C HIS A 413 12.72 21.26 6.87
N GLN A 414 11.48 20.84 6.60
CA GLN A 414 10.33 21.70 6.36
C GLN A 414 9.14 21.27 7.22
N PRO A 415 8.41 22.21 7.86
CA PRO A 415 7.21 21.85 8.59
C PRO A 415 6.15 21.24 7.65
N ASN A 416 5.18 20.55 8.24
CA ASN A 416 4.05 20.04 7.48
C ASN A 416 3.29 21.22 6.81
N PRO A 417 3.13 21.21 5.48
CA PRO A 417 2.49 22.32 4.79
C PRO A 417 0.96 22.30 4.91
N VAL A 418 0.35 21.26 5.47
CA VAL A 418 -1.10 21.18 5.70
C VAL A 418 -1.37 21.28 7.18
N THR A 419 -2.30 22.15 7.58
CA THR A 419 -2.87 22.17 8.94
C THR A 419 -4.35 21.84 8.85
N VAL A 420 -4.78 20.82 9.59
CA VAL A 420 -6.18 20.38 9.63
C VAL A 420 -6.90 21.11 10.76
N GLN A 421 -8.11 21.58 10.50
CA GLN A 421 -9.02 22.14 11.48
C GLN A 421 -10.04 21.08 11.85
N THR A 422 -10.23 20.83 13.14
CA THR A 422 -11.19 19.86 13.65
C THR A 422 -12.30 20.53 14.46
N ASP A 423 -13.47 19.90 14.49
CA ASP A 423 -14.53 20.28 15.42
C ASP A 423 -14.24 19.81 16.86
N GLY A 424 -15.20 20.01 17.77
CA GLY A 424 -15.08 19.57 19.16
C GLY A 424 -15.05 18.06 19.37
N ASN A 425 -15.41 17.26 18.35
CA ASN A 425 -15.35 15.80 18.36
C ASN A 425 -14.08 15.24 17.69
N GLY A 426 -13.20 16.12 17.17
CA GLY A 426 -12.00 15.74 16.44
C GLY A 426 -12.24 15.42 14.96
N VAL A 427 -13.43 15.74 14.42
CA VAL A 427 -13.74 15.55 12.99
C VAL A 427 -13.09 16.66 12.20
N ALA A 428 -12.31 16.34 11.16
CA ALA A 428 -11.74 17.31 10.23
C ALA A 428 -12.85 18.04 9.47
N ILE A 429 -12.90 19.36 9.65
CA ILE A 429 -13.92 20.25 9.07
C ILE A 429 -13.32 21.32 8.14
N GLY A 430 -12.00 21.45 8.11
CA GLY A 430 -11.29 22.35 7.22
C GLY A 430 -9.81 22.04 7.16
N ALA A 431 -9.10 22.66 6.22
CA ALA A 431 -7.65 22.61 6.14
C ALA A 431 -7.09 23.93 5.62
N THR A 432 -5.91 24.29 6.10
CA THR A 432 -5.14 25.43 5.59
C THR A 432 -3.79 24.96 5.08
N PHE A 433 -3.29 25.67 4.07
CA PHE A 433 -2.03 25.35 3.42
C PHE A 433 -0.99 26.43 3.73
N GLY A 434 0.11 26.03 4.35
CA GLY A 434 1.27 26.88 4.53
C GLY A 434 1.94 27.18 3.19
N ASN A 435 2.57 28.35 3.09
CA ASN A 435 3.52 28.64 2.02
C ASN A 435 4.80 27.85 2.29
N GLY A 436 4.82 26.55 1.94
CA GLY A 436 6.08 25.86 1.71
C GLY A 436 6.84 26.65 0.65
N ASN A 437 8.05 27.10 0.95
CA ASN A 437 8.84 27.96 0.06
C ASN A 437 8.81 27.42 -1.38
N ASN A 438 8.23 28.21 -2.30
CA ASN A 438 8.37 28.03 -3.74
C ASN A 438 9.87 28.07 -4.08
N GLY A 439 10.48 26.90 -4.18
CA GLY A 439 11.80 26.74 -4.75
C GLY A 439 11.73 27.03 -6.26
N ASN A 440 12.10 28.26 -6.62
CA ASN A 440 12.52 28.69 -7.95
C ASN A 440 11.48 28.54 -9.08
N GLY A 441 10.42 29.35 -9.00
CA GLY A 441 9.63 29.70 -10.18
C GLY A 441 10.48 30.56 -11.13
N ASN A 442 11.14 29.91 -12.09
CA ASN A 442 11.58 30.60 -13.30
C ASN A 442 10.31 31.00 -14.05
N GLN A 443 9.88 32.24 -13.89
CA GLN A 443 8.77 32.84 -14.61
C GLN A 443 9.11 32.85 -16.11
N GLY A 444 8.68 31.81 -16.82
CA GLY A 444 8.54 31.83 -18.26
C GLY A 444 7.42 32.79 -18.62
N ASN A 445 7.79 34.02 -18.96
CA ASN A 445 6.90 35.10 -19.37
C ASN A 445 6.13 34.71 -20.64
N GLY A 446 4.91 34.20 -20.49
CA GLY A 446 3.97 33.94 -21.58
C GLY A 446 3.33 35.24 -22.03
N ASN A 447 3.93 35.90 -23.03
CA ASN A 447 3.38 37.12 -23.63
C ASN A 447 2.32 36.74 -24.68
N GLN A 448 1.04 36.99 -24.39
CA GLN A 448 -0.02 37.12 -25.39
C GLN A 448 -0.04 38.55 -25.91
N GLY A 449 0.02 38.73 -27.24
CA GLY A 449 -0.13 40.02 -27.88
C GLY A 449 -0.29 39.89 -29.40
N ASN A 450 -1.54 39.83 -29.83
CA ASN A 450 -2.02 39.81 -31.21
C ASN A 450 -1.73 41.17 -31.92
N GLY A 451 -1.35 41.16 -33.20
CA GLY A 451 -1.07 42.41 -33.94
C GLY A 451 -0.76 42.22 -35.43
N ASN A 452 -1.79 42.38 -36.25
CA ASN A 452 -1.80 42.35 -37.71
C ASN A 452 -1.03 43.55 -38.32
N GLY A 453 -0.17 43.35 -39.34
CA GLY A 453 0.56 44.45 -39.98
C GLY A 453 1.31 44.05 -41.26
N LYS A 454 0.96 44.71 -42.37
CA LYS A 454 1.33 44.44 -43.76
C LYS A 454 2.79 44.78 -44.15
N HIS A 455 3.24 44.08 -45.21
CA HIS A 455 4.15 44.50 -46.30
C HIS A 455 5.47 45.23 -46.00
N GLY A 456 6.58 44.61 -46.42
CA GLY A 456 7.83 45.28 -46.76
C GLY A 456 8.85 44.31 -47.37
N LYS A 457 9.07 44.41 -48.69
CA LYS A 457 10.09 43.69 -49.48
C LYS A 457 11.50 44.28 -49.25
N HIS A 458 12.51 43.53 -49.70
CA HIS A 458 13.96 43.78 -49.81
C HIS A 458 14.77 43.28 -48.60
N GLY A 459 15.89 42.55 -48.73
CA GLY A 459 16.70 42.22 -49.90
C GLY A 459 17.61 40.99 -49.68
N LYS A 460 18.23 40.59 -50.79
CA LYS A 460 19.04 39.38 -51.04
C LYS A 460 20.43 39.39 -50.36
N HIS A 461 20.96 38.17 -50.18
CA HIS A 461 22.36 37.67 -50.13
C HIS A 461 22.58 36.82 -48.86
N GLY A 462 23.14 35.61 -48.90
CA GLY A 462 23.75 34.85 -49.99
C GLY A 462 23.95 33.38 -49.59
N ASP A 463 24.14 32.60 -50.63
CA ASP A 463 24.54 31.20 -50.77
C ASP A 463 25.53 30.64 -49.72
N THR A 464 25.35 29.39 -49.28
CA THR A 464 26.14 28.23 -49.78
C THR A 464 25.70 26.95 -49.09
N THR A 465 25.27 25.97 -49.90
CA THR A 465 25.34 24.53 -49.62
C THR A 465 26.78 24.04 -49.77
N ASN A 466 27.20 23.05 -48.99
CA ASN A 466 27.91 21.88 -49.55
C ASN A 466 28.00 20.71 -48.55
N ASP A 467 27.78 19.55 -49.16
CA ASP A 467 27.89 18.19 -48.68
C ASP A 467 29.36 17.68 -48.78
N ALA A 468 29.59 16.49 -48.22
CA ALA A 468 30.60 15.50 -48.58
C ALA A 468 31.87 15.32 -47.70
N THR A 469 31.88 14.15 -47.05
CA THR A 469 32.90 13.06 -47.10
C THR A 469 34.30 13.20 -46.48
N ALA A 470 34.55 12.27 -45.53
CA ALA A 470 35.62 11.26 -45.48
C ALA A 470 37.11 11.65 -45.55
N ASN A 471 37.83 11.34 -44.45
CA ASN A 471 39.10 10.58 -44.34
C ASN A 471 39.45 10.55 -42.84
N GLY A 472 39.74 9.45 -42.14
CA GLY A 472 40.47 8.26 -42.56
C GLY A 472 41.96 8.48 -42.32
N ILE A 473 42.49 8.04 -41.17
CA ILE A 473 43.85 7.48 -40.99
C ILE A 473 43.87 6.58 -39.74
N THR A 474 44.40 5.39 -39.99
CA THR A 474 44.53 4.19 -39.18
C THR A 474 45.97 4.01 -38.65
N THR A 475 46.17 2.88 -37.97
CA THR A 475 47.41 2.12 -37.65
C THR A 475 47.91 2.31 -36.21
N ASN A 476 48.31 1.30 -35.43
CA ASN A 476 48.48 -0.17 -35.52
C ASN A 476 48.66 -0.65 -34.05
N GLY A 477 48.48 -1.89 -33.60
CA GLY A 477 48.12 -3.16 -34.22
C GLY A 477 47.98 -4.28 -33.17
N THR A 478 47.03 -5.20 -33.42
CA THR A 478 47.14 -6.68 -33.55
C THR A 478 47.83 -7.57 -32.47
N PRO A 479 47.62 -8.92 -32.46
CA PRO A 479 46.67 -9.60 -31.57
C PRO A 479 47.27 -10.87 -30.88
N THR A 480 46.49 -11.54 -30.02
CA THR A 480 46.71 -12.97 -29.75
C THR A 480 45.39 -13.74 -29.72
N ASN A 481 45.43 -14.90 -30.36
CA ASN A 481 44.34 -15.80 -30.76
C ASN A 481 44.35 -17.09 -29.92
N THR A 482 43.33 -17.95 -30.12
CA THR A 482 43.21 -19.40 -29.79
C THR A 482 42.80 -19.79 -28.35
N THR A 483 41.84 -20.68 -28.05
CA THR A 483 40.93 -21.62 -28.78
C THR A 483 39.84 -22.10 -27.79
N PRO A 484 38.64 -22.53 -28.26
CA PRO A 484 37.50 -22.96 -27.44
C PRO A 484 37.49 -24.48 -27.16
N THR A 485 36.87 -24.91 -26.06
CA THR A 485 36.62 -26.33 -25.75
C THR A 485 35.14 -26.66 -25.81
N ASN A 486 34.81 -27.62 -26.69
CA ASN A 486 33.54 -28.32 -26.79
C ASN A 486 33.88 -29.79 -27.09
N THR A 487 33.43 -30.73 -26.24
CA THR A 487 33.27 -32.16 -26.53
C THR A 487 32.21 -32.72 -25.56
N THR A 488 30.95 -32.85 -25.98
CA THR A 488 30.26 -34.01 -26.59
C THR A 488 29.55 -34.93 -25.56
N PRO A 489 28.26 -35.28 -25.78
CA PRO A 489 27.44 -36.13 -24.92
C PRO A 489 27.51 -37.62 -25.30
N THR A 490 27.22 -38.52 -24.35
CA THR A 490 27.01 -39.95 -24.62
C THR A 490 25.56 -40.36 -24.39
N ASN A 491 25.05 -41.00 -25.43
CA ASN A 491 23.73 -41.62 -25.59
C ASN A 491 23.79 -43.07 -25.06
N GLY A 492 22.71 -43.59 -24.49
CA GLY A 492 22.63 -44.99 -24.06
C GLY A 492 21.25 -45.40 -23.51
N THR A 493 20.46 -46.07 -24.34
CA THR A 493 19.20 -46.82 -24.08
C THR A 493 19.18 -47.93 -25.14
N PRO A 494 18.45 -49.07 -25.06
CA PRO A 494 17.57 -49.66 -24.02
C PRO A 494 17.91 -51.13 -23.66
N THR A 495 17.29 -51.70 -22.62
CA THR A 495 16.70 -53.06 -22.70
C THR A 495 15.58 -53.29 -21.69
N THR A 496 14.53 -53.90 -22.22
CA THR A 496 13.30 -54.51 -21.70
C THR A 496 13.42 -55.38 -20.45
N ASN A 497 12.40 -55.34 -19.58
CA ASN A 497 11.58 -56.54 -19.27
C ASN A 497 10.28 -56.18 -18.54
N THR A 498 9.19 -56.39 -19.25
CA THR A 498 7.83 -56.63 -18.79
C THR A 498 7.71 -57.99 -18.12
N THR A 499 7.07 -58.07 -16.95
CA THR A 499 6.34 -59.28 -16.54
C THR A 499 5.01 -58.89 -15.89
N THR A 500 3.96 -59.04 -16.70
CA THR A 500 2.59 -59.29 -16.27
C THR A 500 2.44 -60.72 -15.76
N THR A 501 1.75 -60.92 -14.64
CA THR A 501 1.00 -62.15 -14.38
C THR A 501 -0.37 -61.82 -13.80
N ASN A 502 -1.39 -62.29 -14.51
CA ASN A 502 -2.78 -62.39 -14.10
C ASN A 502 -2.95 -63.37 -12.93
N GLY A 503 -3.99 -63.14 -12.13
CA GLY A 503 -4.49 -64.09 -11.13
C GLY A 503 -5.84 -63.65 -10.59
N THR A 504 -6.89 -64.17 -11.20
CA THR A 504 -8.32 -63.98 -10.97
C THR A 504 -8.89 -64.66 -9.70
N ASN A 505 -9.94 -64.02 -9.16
CA ASN A 505 -11.23 -64.57 -8.66
C ASN A 505 -11.46 -65.05 -7.21
N ALA A 506 -12.70 -64.73 -6.78
CA ALA A 506 -13.56 -65.27 -5.71
C ALA A 506 -13.15 -64.97 -4.25
N GLY A 507 -14.02 -64.53 -3.33
CA GLY A 507 -15.49 -64.52 -3.29
C GLY A 507 -15.96 -65.26 -2.04
N GLY A 508 -16.75 -64.60 -1.17
CA GLY A 508 -17.47 -65.17 -0.01
C GLY A 508 -16.60 -65.35 1.24
N GLY A 509 -16.92 -64.83 2.41
CA GLY A 509 -18.24 -64.72 3.03
C GLY A 509 -18.28 -65.69 4.20
N ASN A 510 -18.19 -65.17 5.43
CA ASN A 510 -18.60 -65.91 6.62
C ASN A 510 -19.14 -64.91 7.67
N GLN A 511 -20.39 -65.17 8.06
CA GLN A 511 -21.29 -64.48 8.99
C GLN A 511 -22.11 -63.31 8.45
#